data_AF-A0A182LX50-F1
#
_entry.id   AF-A0A182LX50-F1
#
_cell.length_a   1.000
_cell.length_b   1.000
_cell.length_c   1.000
_cell.angle_alpha   90.00
_cell.angle_beta   90.00
_cell.angle_gamma   90.00
#
_symmetry.space_group_name_H-M   'P 1'
#
loop_
_entity.id
_entity.type
_entity.pdbx_description
1 polymer ?
#
loop_
_entity_poly.entity_id
_entity_poly.type
_entity_poly.pdbx_seq_one_letter_code
_entity_poly.pdbx_strand_id
1 'polypeptide(L)'
;MIPPLRSASQRTKANNTQPGNAPDTFPEPVCGQISQMLDECFHNSTPNIAVELLYSVQIPETIEQINSRCLLFNRGMECVQRYLDVCIDAKERLIINNEVHGAKRLYEFLCHDGAFQQEFLWHKECFQLVHRDLDSCSKRFVSILKEEMTKTTKESVNQQYMHFCCARYAYENCVYNSARYKCKPSSATFLRRIAKLMSTEKHFLNCDKIENEVCSSGRMVLVEWWSLVAILMLLLPFVLTV
;
A
#
# COMPACT_ATOMS: atom_id res chain seq x y z
N MET A 1 -55.70 -21.99 -32.94
CA MET A 1 -54.90 -21.22 -33.93
C MET A 1 -55.33 -19.77 -33.82
N ILE A 2 -54.39 -18.90 -33.45
CA ILE A 2 -54.60 -17.48 -33.17
C ILE A 2 -54.52 -16.71 -34.50
N PRO A 3 -55.49 -15.84 -34.83
CA PRO A 3 -55.36 -14.83 -35.88
C PRO A 3 -54.91 -13.46 -35.28
N PRO A 4 -54.54 -12.49 -36.14
CA PRO A 4 -53.54 -11.47 -35.78
C PRO A 4 -54.07 -10.03 -35.54
N LEU A 5 -53.14 -9.20 -35.07
CA LEU A 5 -52.99 -7.72 -35.20
C LEU A 5 -54.09 -6.78 -34.67
N ARG A 6 -53.73 -5.94 -33.67
CA ARG A 6 -54.15 -4.53 -33.68
C ARG A 6 -53.22 -3.58 -32.92
N SER A 7 -53.15 -2.39 -33.50
CA SER A 7 -52.39 -1.19 -33.17
C SER A 7 -52.81 -0.47 -31.87
N ALA A 8 -51.84 0.27 -31.35
CA ALA A 8 -51.86 1.45 -30.47
C ALA A 8 -53.22 1.97 -29.93
N SER A 9 -53.26 2.20 -28.61
CA SER A 9 -54.02 3.29 -28.00
C SER A 9 -53.35 3.73 -26.70
N GLN A 10 -53.02 5.01 -26.61
CA GLN A 10 -52.52 5.70 -25.43
C GLN A 10 -53.47 5.54 -24.23
N ARG A 11 -52.89 5.34 -23.04
CA ARG A 11 -53.54 5.74 -21.79
C ARG A 11 -52.49 6.29 -20.84
N THR A 12 -52.49 7.61 -20.74
CA THR A 12 -51.86 8.41 -19.70
C THR A 12 -52.27 7.86 -18.33
N LYS A 13 -51.28 7.45 -17.53
CA LYS A 13 -51.41 7.43 -16.07
C LYS A 13 -50.11 7.98 -15.50
N ALA A 14 -50.20 9.23 -15.04
CA ALA A 14 -49.31 9.76 -14.03
C ALA A 14 -49.33 8.81 -12.84
N ASN A 15 -48.18 8.25 -12.50
CA ASN A 15 -47.99 7.57 -11.23
C ASN A 15 -46.82 8.22 -10.50
N ASN A 16 -47.21 9.02 -9.53
CA ASN A 16 -46.42 9.54 -8.43
C ASN A 16 -45.53 8.41 -7.90
N THR A 17 -44.22 8.49 -8.12
CA THR A 17 -43.25 7.57 -7.52
C THR A 17 -42.36 8.39 -6.60
N GLN A 18 -42.50 8.15 -5.30
CA GLN A 18 -41.57 8.60 -4.27
C GLN A 18 -40.13 8.22 -4.68
N PRO A 19 -39.10 8.99 -4.25
CA PRO A 19 -37.71 8.68 -4.57
C PRO A 19 -37.26 7.48 -3.72
N GLY A 20 -37.55 6.28 -4.21
CA GLY A 20 -36.99 5.03 -3.70
C GLY A 20 -35.68 4.75 -4.41
N ASN A 21 -34.57 4.83 -3.66
CA ASN A 21 -33.22 4.33 -3.92
C ASN A 21 -32.97 3.76 -5.32
N ALA A 22 -32.46 4.60 -6.22
CA ALA A 22 -31.75 4.12 -7.39
C ALA A 22 -30.53 3.29 -6.95
N PRO A 23 -30.19 2.18 -7.63
CA PRO A 23 -28.93 1.49 -7.38
C PRO A 23 -27.81 2.49 -7.63
N ASP A 24 -26.91 2.63 -6.65
CA ASP A 24 -25.75 3.53 -6.64
C ASP A 24 -24.88 3.25 -7.89
N THR A 25 -25.24 3.88 -9.01
CA THR A 25 -24.58 3.66 -10.29
C THR A 25 -23.49 4.71 -10.36
N PHE A 26 -22.22 4.28 -10.32
CA PHE A 26 -21.11 5.21 -10.43
C PHE A 26 -21.23 6.04 -11.73
N PRO A 27 -20.84 7.32 -11.71
CA PRO A 27 -20.80 8.14 -12.91
C PRO A 27 -19.80 7.58 -13.93
N GLU A 28 -19.97 7.97 -15.20
CA GLU A 28 -19.06 7.56 -16.26
C GLU A 28 -17.71 8.28 -16.12
N PRO A 29 -16.56 7.57 -16.13
CA PRO A 29 -15.27 8.20 -15.91
C PRO A 29 -14.87 9.15 -17.05
N VAL A 30 -14.35 10.33 -16.70
CA VAL A 30 -13.71 11.25 -17.66
C VAL A 30 -12.20 11.04 -17.66
N CYS A 31 -11.66 10.57 -18.80
CA CYS A 31 -10.24 10.22 -18.90
C CYS A 31 -9.34 11.46 -18.79
N GLY A 32 -8.26 11.33 -18.02
CA GLY A 32 -7.32 12.44 -17.72
C GLY A 32 -7.69 13.29 -16.51
N GLN A 33 -8.86 13.05 -15.88
CA GLN A 33 -9.36 13.81 -14.74
C GLN A 33 -9.52 12.94 -13.48
N ILE A 34 -8.40 12.42 -12.97
CA ILE A 34 -8.38 11.48 -11.82
C ILE A 34 -8.93 12.12 -10.53
N SER A 35 -8.69 13.42 -10.30
CA SER A 35 -9.22 14.12 -9.12
C SER A 35 -10.75 14.15 -9.13
N GLN A 36 -11.34 14.46 -10.29
CA GLN A 36 -12.78 14.47 -10.47
C GLN A 36 -13.39 13.08 -10.27
N MET A 37 -12.73 12.03 -10.76
CA MET A 37 -13.16 10.65 -10.51
C MET A 37 -13.28 10.36 -9.01
N LEU A 38 -12.33 10.78 -8.17
CA LEU A 38 -12.41 10.56 -6.73
C LEU A 38 -13.54 11.39 -6.09
N ASP A 39 -13.70 12.64 -6.47
CA ASP A 39 -14.77 13.50 -5.93
C ASP A 39 -16.15 12.94 -6.26
N GLU A 40 -16.37 12.56 -7.52
CA GLU A 40 -17.61 11.95 -8.01
C GLU A 40 -17.85 10.57 -7.42
N CYS A 41 -16.80 9.80 -7.13
CA CYS A 41 -16.91 8.48 -6.53
C CYS A 41 -17.66 8.53 -5.19
N PHE A 42 -17.41 9.57 -4.38
CA PHE A 42 -17.97 9.71 -3.05
C PHE A 42 -19.14 10.69 -2.97
N HIS A 43 -19.40 11.46 -4.03
CA HIS A 43 -20.56 12.34 -4.12
C HIS A 43 -21.87 11.54 -4.01
N ASN A 44 -22.79 11.99 -3.15
CA ASN A 44 -24.09 11.34 -2.89
C ASN A 44 -24.02 9.85 -2.48
N SER A 45 -22.87 9.38 -2.01
CA SER A 45 -22.73 7.99 -1.53
C SER A 45 -23.57 7.75 -0.28
N THR A 46 -24.12 6.54 -0.14
CA THR A 46 -24.79 6.10 1.09
C THR A 46 -23.97 4.98 1.76
N PRO A 47 -23.54 5.13 3.02
CA PRO A 47 -23.71 6.30 3.90
C PRO A 47 -22.94 7.51 3.37
N ASN A 48 -23.37 8.73 3.72
CA ASN A 48 -22.71 9.96 3.28
C ASN A 48 -21.29 10.00 3.86
N ILE A 49 -20.31 9.65 3.04
CA ILE A 49 -18.91 9.62 3.45
C ILE A 49 -18.41 11.06 3.41
N ALA A 50 -18.11 11.62 4.57
CA ALA A 50 -17.46 12.92 4.63
C ALA A 50 -16.16 12.84 3.84
N VAL A 51 -16.01 13.67 2.81
CA VAL A 51 -14.79 13.78 2.00
C VAL A 51 -13.56 14.03 2.88
N GLU A 52 -13.73 14.67 4.04
CA GLU A 52 -12.71 14.83 5.07
C GLU A 52 -12.14 13.50 5.63
N LEU A 53 -12.95 12.43 5.63
CA LEU A 53 -12.51 11.09 6.03
C LEU A 53 -11.54 10.47 5.01
N LEU A 54 -11.58 10.88 3.73
CA LEU A 54 -10.64 10.46 2.70
C LEU A 54 -9.23 11.01 2.96
N TYR A 55 -9.14 12.22 3.51
CA TYR A 55 -7.88 12.94 3.70
C TYR A 55 -7.28 12.77 5.10
N SER A 56 -8.03 12.22 6.05
CA SER A 56 -7.54 11.91 7.40
C SER A 56 -6.95 10.50 7.47
N VAL A 57 -5.62 10.41 7.62
CA VAL A 57 -4.92 9.15 7.89
C VAL A 57 -4.97 8.88 9.40
N GLN A 58 -6.10 8.35 9.87
CA GLN A 58 -6.24 7.90 11.27
C GLN A 58 -6.28 6.38 11.34
N ILE A 59 -5.48 5.81 12.23
CA ILE A 59 -5.43 4.38 12.51
C ILE A 59 -6.71 4.01 13.26
N PRO A 60 -7.52 3.04 12.77
CA PRO A 60 -8.75 2.64 13.44
C PRO A 60 -8.51 2.10 14.86
N GLU A 61 -9.35 2.53 15.80
CA GLU A 61 -9.26 2.14 17.21
C GLU A 61 -10.44 1.28 17.69
N THR A 62 -11.46 1.13 16.84
CA THR A 62 -12.67 0.33 17.08
C THR A 62 -13.11 -0.41 15.83
N ILE A 63 -13.98 -1.42 15.99
CA ILE A 63 -14.55 -2.18 14.87
C ILE A 63 -15.37 -1.27 13.95
N GLU A 64 -16.09 -0.30 14.50
CA GLU A 64 -16.90 0.66 13.74
C GLU A 64 -16.01 1.52 12.84
N GLN A 65 -14.85 1.95 13.35
CA GLN A 65 -13.87 2.68 12.56
C GLN A 65 -13.24 1.79 11.48
N ILE A 66 -12.95 0.53 11.78
CA ILE A 66 -12.49 -0.45 10.77
C ILE A 66 -13.53 -0.57 9.65
N ASN A 67 -14.80 -0.81 10.00
CA ASN A 67 -15.89 -0.95 9.03
C ASN A 67 -16.06 0.32 8.18
N SER A 68 -15.96 1.51 8.79
CA SER A 68 -15.98 2.77 8.05
C SER A 68 -14.82 2.89 7.06
N ARG A 69 -13.60 2.45 7.43
CA ARG A 69 -12.46 2.43 6.51
C ARG A 69 -12.62 1.40 5.39
N CYS A 70 -13.21 0.25 5.69
CA CYS A 70 -13.51 -0.78 4.70
C CYS A 70 -14.50 -0.32 3.65
N LEU A 71 -15.59 0.35 4.07
CA LEU A 71 -16.56 0.95 3.14
C LEU A 71 -15.87 1.96 2.20
N LEU A 72 -15.03 2.81 2.77
CA LEU A 72 -14.29 3.83 2.02
C LEU A 72 -13.32 3.21 1.00
N PHE A 73 -12.52 2.25 1.46
CA PHE A 73 -11.52 1.59 0.61
C PHE A 73 -12.18 0.79 -0.52
N ASN A 74 -13.19 -0.02 -0.22
CA ASN A 74 -13.86 -0.84 -1.23
C ASN A 74 -14.52 0.02 -2.30
N ARG A 75 -15.24 1.08 -1.90
CA ARG A 75 -15.87 2.01 -2.84
C ARG A 75 -14.83 2.74 -3.69
N GLY A 76 -13.76 3.26 -3.06
CA GLY A 76 -12.67 3.92 -3.79
C GLY A 76 -12.01 2.98 -4.79
N MET A 77 -11.79 1.72 -4.42
CA MET A 77 -11.20 0.72 -5.30
C MET A 77 -12.11 0.35 -6.47
N GLU A 78 -13.43 0.29 -6.29
CA GLU A 78 -14.38 0.08 -7.38
C GLU A 78 -14.35 1.23 -8.40
N CYS A 79 -14.31 2.48 -7.93
CA CYS A 79 -14.18 3.65 -8.81
C CYS A 79 -12.86 3.65 -9.58
N VAL A 80 -11.74 3.38 -8.89
CA VAL A 80 -10.43 3.25 -9.54
C VAL A 80 -10.49 2.15 -10.58
N GLN A 81 -11.03 0.98 -10.25
CA GLN A 81 -11.13 -0.13 -11.20
C GLN A 81 -11.94 0.25 -12.44
N ARG A 82 -13.08 0.93 -12.27
CA ARG A 82 -13.89 1.41 -13.39
C ARG A 82 -13.15 2.42 -14.26
N TYR A 83 -12.44 3.37 -13.66
CA TYR A 83 -11.62 4.32 -14.41
C TYR A 83 -10.52 3.60 -15.18
N LEU A 84 -9.83 2.65 -14.56
CA LEU A 84 -8.84 1.83 -15.24
C LEU A 84 -9.46 1.05 -16.40
N ASP A 85 -10.68 0.55 -16.23
CA ASP A 85 -11.40 -0.23 -17.22
C ASP A 85 -11.75 0.56 -18.48
N VAL A 86 -12.12 1.83 -18.32
CA VAL A 86 -12.54 2.73 -19.40
C VAL A 86 -11.38 3.53 -20.00
N CYS A 87 -10.48 4.04 -19.17
CA CYS A 87 -9.53 5.10 -19.56
C CYS A 87 -8.09 4.65 -19.70
N ILE A 88 -7.73 3.45 -19.22
CA ILE A 88 -6.34 3.00 -19.15
C ILE A 88 -6.16 1.69 -19.92
N ASP A 89 -5.10 1.63 -20.72
CA ASP A 89 -4.74 0.47 -21.52
C ASP A 89 -4.41 -0.75 -20.64
N ALA A 90 -4.65 -1.95 -21.19
CA ALA A 90 -4.50 -3.19 -20.44
C ALA A 90 -3.10 -3.39 -19.81
N LYS A 91 -2.03 -2.94 -20.48
CA LYS A 91 -0.66 -3.03 -19.96
C LYS A 91 -0.44 -2.10 -18.76
N GLU A 92 -0.88 -0.85 -18.84
CA GLU A 92 -0.74 0.13 -17.78
C GLU A 92 -1.65 -0.22 -16.59
N ARG A 93 -2.85 -0.74 -16.87
CA ARG A 93 -3.76 -1.28 -15.86
C ARG A 93 -3.12 -2.38 -15.02
N LEU A 94 -2.30 -3.25 -15.63
CA LEU A 94 -1.57 -4.28 -14.90
C LEU A 94 -0.59 -3.67 -13.90
N ILE A 95 0.17 -2.65 -14.33
CA ILE A 95 1.14 -1.94 -13.49
C ILE A 95 0.42 -1.32 -12.29
N ILE A 96 -0.63 -0.53 -12.53
CA ILE A 96 -1.38 0.15 -11.47
C ILE A 96 -2.01 -0.86 -10.50
N ASN A 97 -2.53 -1.98 -10.99
CA ASN A 97 -3.06 -3.03 -10.13
C ASN A 97 -2.01 -3.71 -9.25
N ASN A 98 -0.76 -3.77 -9.70
CA ASN A 98 0.33 -4.35 -8.94
C ASN A 98 0.81 -3.40 -7.83
N GLU A 99 0.82 -2.09 -8.08
CA GLU A 99 1.15 -1.05 -7.08
C GLU A 99 0.19 -1.10 -5.88
N VAL A 100 -1.11 -1.30 -6.12
CA VAL A 100 -2.13 -1.33 -5.05
C VAL A 100 -2.30 -2.72 -4.41
N HIS A 101 -1.54 -3.73 -4.84
CA HIS A 101 -1.71 -5.11 -4.41
C HIS A 101 -1.55 -5.29 -2.90
N GLY A 102 -0.47 -4.74 -2.31
CA GLY A 102 -0.22 -4.87 -0.87
C GLY A 102 -1.32 -4.24 -0.02
N ALA A 103 -1.82 -3.07 -0.44
CA ALA A 103 -2.95 -2.40 0.21
C ALA A 103 -4.24 -3.23 0.11
N LYS A 104 -4.58 -3.74 -1.10
CA LYS A 104 -5.72 -4.65 -1.28
C LYS A 104 -5.63 -5.86 -0.34
N ARG A 105 -4.45 -6.48 -0.26
CA ARG A 105 -4.25 -7.65 0.59
C ARG A 105 -4.39 -7.34 2.08
N LEU A 106 -3.91 -6.19 2.55
CA LEU A 106 -4.14 -5.76 3.93
C LEU A 106 -5.64 -5.57 4.20
N TYR A 107 -6.35 -4.88 3.31
CA TYR A 107 -7.79 -4.63 3.47
C TYR A 107 -8.63 -5.90 3.34
N GLU A 108 -8.22 -6.89 2.55
CA GLU A 108 -8.86 -8.22 2.55
C GLU A 108 -8.88 -8.83 3.96
N PHE A 109 -7.76 -8.80 4.68
CA PHE A 109 -7.72 -9.26 6.07
C PHE A 109 -8.50 -8.32 6.99
N LEU A 110 -8.23 -7.01 6.93
CA LEU A 110 -8.81 -6.04 7.85
C LEU A 110 -10.35 -5.96 7.75
N CYS A 111 -10.92 -6.22 6.56
CA CYS A 111 -12.35 -6.08 6.31
C CYS A 111 -13.13 -7.39 6.36
N HIS A 112 -12.47 -8.54 6.20
CA HIS A 112 -13.16 -9.82 6.09
C HIS A 112 -12.69 -10.88 7.09
N ASP A 113 -11.60 -10.65 7.83
CA ASP A 113 -11.11 -11.56 8.87
C ASP A 113 -11.31 -10.95 10.27
N GLY A 114 -12.33 -11.43 10.97
CA GLY A 114 -12.65 -10.98 12.33
C GLY A 114 -11.56 -11.29 13.37
N ALA A 115 -10.78 -12.35 13.18
CA ALA A 115 -9.65 -12.65 14.07
C ALA A 115 -8.52 -11.64 13.85
N PHE A 116 -8.26 -11.29 12.59
CA PHE A 116 -7.28 -10.25 12.25
C PHE A 116 -7.72 -8.86 12.77
N GLN A 117 -9.01 -8.52 12.70
CA GLN A 117 -9.54 -7.28 13.28
C GLN A 117 -9.27 -7.21 14.79
N GLN A 118 -9.50 -8.30 15.52
CA GLN A 118 -9.22 -8.37 16.95
C GLN A 118 -7.73 -8.24 17.25
N GLU A 119 -6.87 -8.95 16.51
CA GLU A 119 -5.40 -8.83 16.62
C GLU A 119 -4.94 -7.39 16.34
N PHE A 120 -5.47 -6.76 15.30
CA PHE A 120 -5.18 -5.38 14.94
C PHE A 120 -5.53 -4.41 16.09
N LEU A 121 -6.75 -4.52 16.62
CA LEU A 121 -7.21 -3.67 17.73
C LEU A 121 -6.45 -3.95 19.03
N TRP A 122 -5.99 -5.17 19.25
CA TRP A 122 -5.13 -5.53 20.38
C TRP A 122 -3.79 -4.76 20.37
N HIS A 123 -3.31 -4.39 19.18
CA HIS A 123 -2.04 -3.68 18.99
C HIS A 123 -2.18 -2.16 18.78
N LYS A 124 -3.40 -1.59 18.89
CA LYS A 124 -3.70 -0.18 18.55
C LYS A 124 -2.88 0.87 19.29
N GLU A 125 -2.57 0.66 20.58
CA GLU A 125 -1.78 1.61 21.37
C GLU A 125 -0.34 1.73 20.81
N CYS A 126 0.22 0.62 20.33
CA CYS A 126 1.55 0.65 19.74
C CYS A 126 1.55 1.41 18.41
N PHE A 127 0.52 1.22 17.58
CA PHE A 127 0.36 2.00 16.34
C PHE A 127 0.36 3.51 16.61
N GLN A 128 -0.35 3.98 17.63
CA GLN A 128 -0.35 5.39 18.02
C GLN A 128 1.04 5.85 18.46
N LEU A 129 1.71 5.05 19.29
CA LEU A 129 3.02 5.38 19.84
C LEU A 129 4.11 5.49 18.77
N VAL A 130 4.06 4.65 17.74
CA VAL A 130 5.10 4.58 16.69
C VAL A 130 4.69 5.21 15.37
N HIS A 131 3.47 5.78 15.25
CA HIS A 131 2.93 6.27 13.97
C HIS A 131 3.91 7.14 13.16
N ARG A 132 4.59 8.09 13.84
CA ARG A 132 5.59 8.95 13.18
C ARG A 132 6.82 8.19 12.68
N ASP A 133 7.26 7.17 13.41
CA ASP A 133 8.37 6.33 12.98
C ASP A 133 7.97 5.49 11.77
N LEU A 134 6.75 4.95 11.76
CA LEU A 134 6.21 4.18 10.63
C LEU A 134 6.10 5.03 9.36
N ASP A 135 5.63 6.28 9.50
CA ASP A 135 5.59 7.26 8.40
C ASP A 135 7.01 7.56 7.88
N SER A 136 7.98 7.77 8.78
CA SER A 136 9.39 7.95 8.39
C SER A 136 9.98 6.74 7.68
N CYS A 137 9.72 5.52 8.17
CA CYS A 137 10.15 4.29 7.51
C CYS A 137 9.54 4.18 6.09
N SER A 138 8.25 4.49 5.95
CA SER A 138 7.52 4.41 4.68
C SER A 138 8.03 5.45 3.67
N LYS A 139 8.27 6.69 4.11
CA LYS A 139 8.88 7.74 3.28
C LYS A 139 10.26 7.35 2.78
N ARG A 140 11.10 6.77 3.65
CA ARG A 140 12.43 6.29 3.25
C ARG A 140 12.34 5.15 2.24
N PHE A 141 11.43 4.21 2.44
CA PHE A 141 11.18 3.12 1.49
C PHE A 141 10.78 3.66 0.12
N VAL A 142 9.77 4.53 0.06
CA VAL A 142 9.31 5.16 -1.19
C VAL A 142 10.43 5.97 -1.86
N SER A 143 11.28 6.65 -1.10
CA SER A 143 12.44 7.37 -1.65
C SER A 143 13.42 6.43 -2.34
N ILE A 144 13.71 5.27 -1.75
CA ILE A 144 14.59 4.26 -2.36
C ILE A 144 13.95 3.72 -3.64
N LEU A 145 12.66 3.39 -3.62
CA LEU A 145 11.95 2.90 -4.82
C LEU A 145 12.04 3.90 -5.97
N LYS A 146 11.81 5.19 -5.68
CA LYS A 146 11.90 6.26 -6.68
C LYS A 146 13.32 6.38 -7.24
N GLU A 147 14.34 6.35 -6.39
CA GLU A 147 15.73 6.40 -6.83
C GLU A 147 16.05 5.23 -7.77
N GLU A 148 15.72 3.99 -7.36
CA GLU A 148 15.96 2.79 -8.17
C GLU A 148 15.17 2.78 -9.49
N MET A 149 13.98 3.38 -9.53
CA MET A 149 13.18 3.55 -10.75
C MET A 149 13.77 4.59 -11.71
N THR A 150 14.43 5.64 -11.19
CA THR A 150 15.05 6.69 -12.02
C THR A 150 16.44 6.32 -12.56
N LYS A 151 17.08 5.28 -12.01
CA LYS A 151 18.36 4.75 -12.51
C LYS A 151 18.16 4.13 -13.89
N THR A 152 18.18 4.98 -14.90
CA THR A 152 18.02 4.59 -16.29
C THR A 152 19.38 4.10 -16.80
N THR A 153 19.47 2.83 -17.19
CA THR A 153 20.44 2.27 -18.18
C THR A 153 21.78 1.63 -17.75
N LYS A 154 22.02 1.21 -16.49
CA LYS A 154 23.28 0.46 -16.18
C LYS A 154 23.15 -0.88 -15.47
N GLU A 155 22.03 -1.14 -14.79
CA GLU A 155 21.87 -2.35 -14.00
C GLU A 155 20.92 -3.34 -14.67
N SER A 156 21.19 -4.63 -14.49
CA SER A 156 20.30 -5.67 -15.01
C SER A 156 18.97 -5.67 -14.25
N VAL A 157 17.89 -6.14 -14.90
CA VAL A 157 16.57 -6.32 -14.27
C VAL A 157 16.68 -7.14 -12.97
N ASN A 158 17.58 -8.12 -12.91
CA ASN A 158 17.83 -8.94 -11.72
C ASN A 158 18.44 -8.15 -10.56
N GLN A 159 19.32 -7.21 -10.87
CA GLN A 159 19.95 -6.36 -9.86
C GLN A 159 18.92 -5.38 -9.29
N GLN A 160 18.12 -4.76 -10.15
CA GLN A 160 17.03 -3.87 -9.70
C GLN A 160 16.01 -4.62 -8.82
N TYR A 161 15.65 -5.85 -9.21
CA TYR A 161 14.81 -6.74 -8.40
C TYR A 161 15.40 -7.00 -7.02
N MET A 162 16.71 -7.26 -6.93
CA MET A 162 17.41 -7.45 -5.66
C MET A 162 17.40 -6.18 -4.80
N HIS A 163 17.62 -5.01 -5.40
CA HIS A 163 17.53 -3.72 -4.70
C HIS A 163 16.14 -3.49 -4.11
N PHE A 164 15.08 -3.81 -4.86
CA PHE A 164 13.71 -3.76 -4.34
C PHE A 164 13.48 -4.70 -3.17
N CYS A 165 13.91 -5.95 -3.27
CA CYS A 165 13.79 -6.90 -2.15
C CYS A 165 14.55 -6.42 -0.89
N CYS A 166 15.75 -5.86 -1.04
CA CYS A 166 16.48 -5.34 0.11
C CYS A 166 15.88 -4.04 0.67
N ALA A 167 15.30 -3.17 -0.17
CA ALA A 167 14.55 -2.01 0.29
C ALA A 167 13.33 -2.43 1.10
N ARG A 168 12.61 -3.48 0.65
CA ARG A 168 11.49 -4.08 1.37
C ARG A 168 11.92 -4.62 2.73
N TYR A 169 12.97 -5.43 2.76
CA TYR A 169 13.54 -5.93 4.01
C TYR A 169 13.94 -4.81 4.98
N ALA A 170 14.59 -3.77 4.46
CA ALA A 170 14.99 -2.61 5.28
C ALA A 170 13.78 -1.87 5.85
N TYR A 171 12.71 -1.72 5.06
CA TYR A 171 11.44 -1.14 5.52
C TYR A 171 10.81 -1.97 6.64
N GLU A 172 10.67 -3.28 6.44
CA GLU A 172 10.11 -4.18 7.44
C GLU A 172 10.89 -4.14 8.77
N ASN A 173 12.22 -4.14 8.69
CA ASN A 173 13.07 -4.07 9.88
C ASN A 173 13.05 -2.68 10.53
N CYS A 174 12.93 -1.60 9.74
CA CYS A 174 12.73 -0.25 10.27
C CYS A 174 11.46 -0.18 11.13
N VAL A 175 10.36 -0.75 10.63
CA VAL A 175 9.09 -0.83 11.36
C VAL A 175 9.22 -1.69 12.62
N TYR A 176 9.79 -2.89 12.48
CA TYR A 176 10.02 -3.78 13.61
C TYR A 176 10.86 -3.13 14.72
N ASN A 177 11.98 -2.51 14.36
CA ASN A 177 12.90 -1.90 15.31
C ASN A 177 12.28 -0.68 16.00
N SER A 178 11.56 0.16 15.26
CA SER A 178 10.82 1.30 15.82
C SER A 178 9.84 0.85 16.91
N ALA A 179 9.15 -0.27 16.70
CA ALA A 179 8.23 -0.85 17.66
C ALA A 179 8.91 -1.62 18.79
N ARG A 180 10.00 -2.34 18.52
CA ARG A 180 10.69 -3.21 19.49
C ARG A 180 11.14 -2.45 20.74
N TYR A 181 11.56 -1.20 20.61
CA TYR A 181 12.05 -0.40 21.74
C TYR A 181 10.95 0.36 22.48
N LYS A 182 9.73 0.43 21.92
CA LYS A 182 8.62 1.24 22.45
C LYS A 182 7.40 0.41 22.85
N CYS A 183 7.30 -0.81 22.36
CA CYS A 183 6.13 -1.68 22.50
C CYS A 183 6.50 -3.10 22.95
N LYS A 184 5.46 -3.90 23.24
CA LYS A 184 5.63 -5.35 23.49
C LYS A 184 6.24 -6.05 22.28
N PRO A 185 7.03 -7.13 22.47
CA PRO A 185 7.60 -7.90 21.37
C PRO A 185 6.56 -8.41 20.35
N SER A 186 5.37 -8.82 20.81
CA SER A 186 4.27 -9.24 19.93
C SER A 186 3.77 -8.11 19.04
N SER A 187 3.65 -6.88 19.56
CA SER A 187 3.27 -5.70 18.76
C SER A 187 4.32 -5.38 17.71
N ALA A 188 5.61 -5.51 18.02
CA ALA A 188 6.67 -5.30 17.05
C ALA A 188 6.61 -6.31 15.90
N THR A 189 6.38 -7.59 16.22
CA THR A 189 6.18 -8.63 15.20
C THR A 189 4.92 -8.39 14.37
N PHE A 190 3.82 -8.00 15.00
CA PHE A 190 2.58 -7.67 14.30
C PHE A 190 2.77 -6.51 13.33
N LEU A 191 3.38 -5.40 13.78
CA LEU A 191 3.67 -4.25 12.93
C LEU A 191 4.58 -4.59 11.75
N ARG A 192 5.58 -5.47 11.96
CA ARG A 192 6.40 -5.98 10.87
C ARG A 192 5.58 -6.76 9.84
N ARG A 193 4.64 -7.60 10.28
CA ARG A 193 3.72 -8.33 9.39
C ARG A 193 2.84 -7.36 8.57
N ILE A 194 2.36 -6.28 9.18
CA ILE A 194 1.61 -5.23 8.47
C ILE A 194 2.50 -4.54 7.43
N ALA A 195 3.73 -4.16 7.80
CA ALA A 195 4.69 -3.57 6.87
C ALA A 195 4.97 -4.49 5.68
N LYS A 196 5.17 -5.79 5.94
CA LYS A 196 5.36 -6.82 4.91
C LYS A 196 4.16 -6.93 3.96
N LEU A 197 2.94 -6.93 4.49
CA LEU A 197 1.73 -6.94 3.65
C LEU A 197 1.68 -5.70 2.74
N MET A 198 1.92 -4.53 3.31
CA MET A 198 1.87 -3.25 2.59
C MET A 198 2.95 -3.11 1.51
N SER A 199 4.13 -3.68 1.74
CA SER A 199 5.26 -3.62 0.81
C SER A 199 5.32 -4.81 -0.16
N THR A 200 4.31 -5.70 -0.14
CA THR A 200 4.22 -6.83 -1.08
C THR A 200 3.51 -6.40 -2.36
N GLU A 201 4.28 -6.24 -3.43
CA GLU A 201 3.73 -6.17 -4.78
C GLU A 201 3.68 -7.55 -5.43
N LYS A 202 2.76 -7.71 -6.39
CA LYS A 202 2.57 -8.98 -7.10
C LYS A 202 3.84 -9.50 -7.79
N HIS A 203 4.71 -8.59 -8.27
CA HIS A 203 5.97 -8.96 -8.90
C HIS A 203 7.05 -9.39 -7.90
N PHE A 204 6.93 -9.01 -6.63
CA PHE A 204 7.92 -9.21 -5.58
C PHE A 204 7.58 -10.33 -4.60
N LEU A 205 6.60 -11.20 -4.95
CA LEU A 205 6.16 -12.32 -4.10
C LEU A 205 7.29 -13.27 -3.68
N ASN A 206 8.41 -13.30 -4.40
CA ASN A 206 9.56 -14.16 -4.12
C ASN A 206 10.72 -13.46 -3.38
N CYS A 207 10.55 -12.20 -2.93
CA CYS A 207 11.61 -11.50 -2.22
C CYS A 207 12.03 -12.19 -0.92
N ASP A 208 11.14 -12.94 -0.26
CA ASP A 208 11.42 -13.67 0.98
C ASP A 208 12.69 -14.54 0.90
N LYS A 209 12.97 -15.14 -0.27
CA LYS A 209 14.16 -15.95 -0.47
C LYS A 209 15.44 -15.10 -0.58
N ILE A 210 15.36 -13.97 -1.27
CA ILE A 210 16.50 -13.06 -1.47
C ILE A 210 16.85 -12.34 -0.17
N GLU A 211 15.84 -11.95 0.60
CA GLU A 211 16.05 -11.20 1.83
C GLU A 211 16.87 -11.96 2.86
N ASN A 212 16.57 -13.24 3.04
CA ASN A 212 17.28 -14.08 4.00
C ASN A 212 18.74 -14.32 3.60
N GLU A 213 19.01 -14.53 2.32
CA GLU A 213 20.36 -14.86 1.83
C GLU A 213 21.25 -13.62 1.61
N VAL A 214 20.66 -12.52 1.12
CA VAL A 214 21.42 -11.36 0.62
C VAL A 214 21.26 -10.14 1.52
N CYS A 215 20.03 -9.79 1.88
CA CYS A 215 19.73 -8.51 2.55
C CYS A 215 19.92 -8.56 4.08
N SER A 216 19.75 -9.75 4.68
CA SER A 216 19.97 -9.99 6.11
C SER A 216 21.46 -9.98 6.48
N SER A 217 22.30 -10.36 5.51
CA SER A 217 23.76 -10.28 5.57
C SER A 217 24.18 -8.83 5.36
N GLY A 218 23.99 -8.01 6.39
CA GLY A 218 24.53 -6.66 6.41
C GLY A 218 26.01 -6.74 6.07
N ARG A 219 26.42 -6.20 4.92
CA ARG A 219 27.80 -5.78 4.73
C ARG A 219 28.04 -4.65 5.73
N MET A 220 28.32 -5.00 6.97
CA MET A 220 29.27 -4.23 7.76
C MET A 220 30.52 -4.25 6.89
N VAL A 221 30.76 -3.18 6.15
CA VAL A 221 32.12 -2.83 5.78
C VAL A 221 32.80 -2.53 7.11
N LEU A 222 33.23 -3.61 7.79
CA LEU A 222 34.37 -3.57 8.67
C LEU A 222 35.47 -3.11 7.73
N VAL A 223 35.68 -1.80 7.66
CA VAL A 223 36.95 -1.25 7.22
C VAL A 223 37.96 -2.00 8.07
N GLU A 224 38.68 -2.92 7.44
CA GLU A 224 39.63 -3.79 8.11
C GLU A 224 40.58 -2.89 8.88
N TRP A 225 40.38 -2.79 10.19
CA TRP A 225 41.24 -1.99 11.06
C TRP A 225 42.70 -2.48 10.96
N TRP A 226 42.85 -3.75 10.60
CA TRP A 226 44.10 -4.42 10.22
C TRP A 226 44.85 -3.71 9.09
N SER A 227 44.17 -3.14 8.08
CA SER A 227 44.82 -2.42 7.00
C SER A 227 45.42 -1.08 7.47
N LEU A 228 44.74 -0.38 8.39
CA LEU A 228 45.26 0.87 8.97
C LEU A 228 46.41 0.61 9.95
N VAL A 229 46.35 -0.48 10.74
CA VAL A 229 47.45 -0.91 11.63
C VAL A 229 48.67 -1.35 10.82
N ALA A 230 48.50 -2.08 9.72
CA ALA A 230 49.59 -2.49 8.85
C ALA A 230 50.31 -1.29 8.20
N ILE A 231 49.55 -0.29 7.74
CA ILE A 231 50.12 0.95 7.18
C ILE A 231 50.86 1.76 8.25
N LEU A 232 50.32 1.86 9.48
CA LEU A 232 50.98 2.56 10.57
C LEU A 232 52.29 1.88 11.01
N MET A 233 52.31 0.54 11.04
CA MET A 233 53.50 -0.25 11.38
C MET A 233 54.58 -0.20 10.28
N LEU A 234 54.19 -0.03 9.02
CA LEU A 234 55.14 0.16 7.90
C LEU A 234 55.75 1.56 7.85
N LEU A 235 55.06 2.59 8.36
CA LEU A 235 55.55 3.98 8.36
C LEU A 235 56.36 4.34 9.62
N LEU A 236 56.17 3.63 10.74
CA LEU A 236 56.95 3.79 11.98
C LEU A 236 58.48 3.72 11.78
N PRO A 237 59.05 2.76 11.03
CA PRO A 237 60.50 2.70 10.83
C PRO A 237 61.04 3.83 9.95
N PHE A 238 60.23 4.46 9.08
CA PHE A 238 60.67 5.56 8.22
C PHE A 238 60.75 6.91 8.93
N VAL A 239 59.92 7.13 9.96
CA VAL A 239 59.94 8.38 10.76
C VAL A 239 61.05 8.37 11.81
N LEU A 240 61.49 7.19 12.26
CA LEU A 240 62.60 7.03 13.22
C LEU A 240 64.00 7.09 12.58
N THR A 241 64.10 7.19 11.25
CA THR A 241 65.37 7.25 10.51
C THR A 241 65.65 8.60 9.86
N VAL A 242 64.91 9.66 10.21
CA VAL A 242 65.19 11.05 9.83
C VAL A 242 65.55 11.87 11.07
#